data_AF-A0A7S4W4B5-F1
#
_entry.id   AF-A0A7S4W4B5-F1
#
_cell.length_a   1.000
_cell.length_b   1.000
_cell.length_c   1.000
_cell.angle_alpha   90.00
_cell.angle_beta   90.00
_cell.angle_gamma   90.00
#
_symmetry.space_group_name_H-M   'P 1'
#
loop_
_entity.id
_entity.type
_entity.pdbx_description
1 polymer ?
#
loop_
_entity_poly.entity_id
_entity_poly.type
_entity_poly.pdbx_seq_one_letter_code
_entity_poly.pdbx_strand_id
1 'polypeptide(L)'
;VAKPPAHPPFFFQASPSFLMPCDEGKKHPWSWGLMCSGGKSRCEWCNQQVCEYHFGNNSSGSVGGHSDCAGPQCTSNFATCDRTKPRRCDHCKDYYCAHHVQPVGSALCLKGGHNCPKYTAGYVVAAVASIATTVASQNLRGLSETGITGRRDPISVQVMTSARGDVNAMNIEEDHSAECSLAVLAQMAHNVYDLADKRSLLNPAREGGHHAIVDLRDWDVAVCEQQPDFTGYPVSLAYAVYVRSAGPGKPLAVLTIKGTSSDSATDISHDLAEVIMGLPPAVPLVRMARVVKNFQEAGFRVMVTGHSLGGYMAEVVATTCGIGGVGFCAPGSGWHKGNKGGEGKGFQNVNFEHDVAGNVMPGIFEHAQWSVYVQDICGYNHSMDVMLECMAHPSRHGWTNINVRAKCRSCATGYYTVVA
;
A
#
# COMPACT_ATOMS: atom_id res chain seq x y z
N VAL A 1 -63.20 15.23 51.01
CA VAL A 1 -62.07 15.71 50.18
C VAL A 1 -62.22 15.09 48.80
N ALA A 2 -62.61 15.86 47.80
CA ALA A 2 -62.97 15.36 46.47
C ALA A 2 -61.74 15.02 45.63
N LYS A 3 -61.78 13.89 44.93
CA LYS A 3 -60.73 13.44 43.98
C LYS A 3 -60.75 14.35 42.74
N PRO A 4 -59.59 14.83 42.24
CA PRO A 4 -59.55 15.59 40.99
C PRO A 4 -59.83 14.68 39.78
N PRO A 5 -60.37 15.22 38.68
CA PRO A 5 -60.70 14.45 37.49
C PRO A 5 -59.43 14.03 36.73
N ALA A 6 -59.44 12.82 36.19
CA ALA A 6 -58.37 12.31 35.34
C ALA A 6 -58.36 13.05 33.99
N HIS A 7 -57.21 13.62 33.63
CA HIS A 7 -57.00 14.16 32.29
C HIS A 7 -56.86 13.03 31.26
N PRO A 8 -57.49 13.13 30.08
CA PRO A 8 -57.29 12.17 29.00
C PRO A 8 -55.87 12.31 28.42
N PRO A 9 -55.29 11.22 27.87
CA PRO A 9 -53.98 11.26 27.24
C PRO A 9 -54.01 12.17 26.01
N PHE A 10 -53.13 13.18 26.00
CA PHE A 10 -52.84 13.98 24.82
C PHE A 10 -52.17 13.09 23.75
N PHE A 11 -52.95 12.61 22.78
CA PHE A 11 -52.39 12.11 21.52
C PHE A 11 -52.04 13.31 20.65
N PHE A 12 -50.74 13.63 20.56
CA PHE A 12 -50.24 14.43 19.45
C PHE A 12 -50.44 13.63 18.17
N GLN A 13 -51.52 13.92 17.43
CA GLN A 13 -51.58 13.61 16.00
C GLN A 13 -50.61 14.55 15.29
N ALA A 14 -49.32 14.22 15.29
CA ALA A 14 -48.43 14.70 14.26
C ALA A 14 -48.97 14.09 12.96
N SER A 15 -49.66 14.89 12.14
CA SER A 15 -49.97 14.50 10.78
C SER A 15 -48.63 14.18 10.12
N PRO A 16 -48.35 12.93 9.71
CA PRO A 16 -47.16 12.68 8.93
C PRO A 16 -47.47 13.34 7.60
N SER A 17 -46.99 14.56 7.41
CA SER A 17 -46.72 15.06 6.08
C SER A 17 -45.68 14.08 5.54
N PHE A 18 -46.16 12.98 4.94
CA PHE A 18 -45.35 12.03 4.20
C PHE A 18 -44.71 12.87 3.10
N LEU A 19 -43.51 13.39 3.39
CA LEU A 19 -42.65 14.01 2.42
C LEU A 19 -42.49 12.94 1.35
N MET A 20 -43.19 13.11 0.23
CA MET A 20 -43.07 12.18 -0.89
C MET A 20 -41.57 12.01 -1.14
N PRO A 21 -41.04 10.78 -1.26
CA PRO A 21 -39.62 10.62 -1.53
C PRO A 21 -39.24 11.35 -2.82
N CYS A 22 -38.00 11.82 -2.92
CA CYS A 22 -37.47 12.28 -4.20
C CYS A 22 -37.41 11.11 -5.19
N ASP A 23 -37.18 11.37 -6.48
CA ASP A 23 -37.20 10.32 -7.50
C ASP A 23 -36.18 9.21 -7.20
N GLU A 24 -35.02 9.53 -6.64
CA GLU A 24 -34.05 8.52 -6.18
C GLU A 24 -34.57 7.71 -4.98
N GLY A 25 -35.18 8.39 -4.00
CA GLY A 25 -35.80 7.73 -2.85
C GLY A 25 -36.95 6.79 -3.24
N LYS A 26 -37.64 7.07 -4.36
CA LYS A 26 -38.68 6.17 -4.92
C LYS A 26 -38.08 4.91 -5.53
N LYS A 27 -36.90 4.99 -6.15
CA LYS A 27 -36.21 3.84 -6.73
C LYS A 27 -35.71 2.88 -5.67
N HIS A 28 -35.28 3.41 -4.51
CA HIS A 28 -34.77 2.60 -3.40
C HIS A 28 -35.41 2.99 -2.05
N PRO A 29 -36.69 2.64 -1.81
CA PRO A 29 -37.47 3.14 -0.67
C PRO A 29 -36.90 2.77 0.70
N TRP A 30 -36.27 1.60 0.80
CA TRP A 30 -35.84 1.00 2.08
C TRP A 30 -34.42 1.38 2.50
N SER A 31 -33.61 1.95 1.60
CA SER A 31 -32.23 2.38 1.88
C SER A 31 -32.08 3.89 1.67
N TRP A 32 -32.12 4.32 0.41
CA TRP A 32 -31.93 5.72 0.02
C TRP A 32 -33.16 6.59 0.29
N GLY A 33 -34.35 6.00 0.26
CA GLY A 33 -35.61 6.67 0.63
C GLY A 33 -35.58 7.25 2.05
N LEU A 34 -34.97 6.54 3.01
CA LEU A 34 -34.81 6.98 4.40
C LEU A 34 -33.79 8.11 4.57
N MET A 35 -32.89 8.29 3.59
CA MET A 35 -31.87 9.35 3.60
C MET A 35 -32.31 10.61 2.84
N CYS A 36 -33.53 10.62 2.28
CA CYS A 36 -34.09 11.81 1.67
C CYS A 36 -34.16 12.95 2.68
N SER A 37 -33.37 14.00 2.45
CA SER A 37 -33.33 15.19 3.29
C SER A 37 -33.15 16.46 2.44
N GLY A 38 -33.57 17.59 3.01
CA GLY A 38 -33.45 18.91 2.40
C GLY A 38 -34.51 19.24 1.35
N GLY A 39 -34.32 20.37 0.68
CA GLY A 39 -35.18 20.80 -0.43
C GLY A 39 -35.07 19.87 -1.64
N LYS A 40 -36.11 19.83 -2.47
CA LYS A 40 -36.09 19.11 -3.75
C LYS A 40 -35.87 20.08 -4.89
N SER A 41 -35.02 19.71 -5.82
CA SER A 41 -34.76 20.46 -7.04
C SER A 41 -34.68 19.49 -8.24
N ARG A 42 -34.94 20.02 -9.44
CA ARG A 42 -34.74 19.25 -10.67
C ARG A 42 -33.26 19.23 -11.01
N CYS A 43 -32.71 18.04 -11.20
CA CYS A 43 -31.37 17.87 -11.75
C CYS A 43 -31.33 18.42 -13.17
N GLU A 44 -30.40 19.32 -13.49
CA GLU A 44 -30.33 19.95 -14.81
C GLU A 44 -29.89 18.99 -15.93
N TRP A 45 -29.25 17.86 -15.57
CA TRP A 45 -28.69 16.91 -16.53
C TRP A 45 -29.67 15.79 -16.91
N CYS A 46 -30.50 15.33 -15.97
CA CYS A 46 -31.43 14.21 -16.20
C CYS A 46 -32.89 14.55 -15.89
N ASN A 47 -33.16 15.78 -15.42
CA ASN A 47 -34.49 16.29 -15.06
C ASN A 47 -35.22 15.54 -13.94
N GLN A 48 -34.54 14.63 -13.22
CA GLN A 48 -35.08 13.95 -12.04
C GLN A 48 -35.26 14.95 -10.87
N GLN A 49 -36.37 14.84 -10.14
CA GLN A 49 -36.61 15.62 -8.93
C GLN A 49 -35.89 14.95 -7.76
N VAL A 50 -34.72 15.48 -7.40
CA VAL A 50 -33.83 14.93 -6.37
C VAL A 50 -33.81 15.85 -5.16
N CYS A 51 -33.68 15.29 -3.96
CA CYS A 51 -33.47 16.09 -2.75
C CYS A 51 -31.98 16.48 -2.63
N GLU A 52 -31.65 17.44 -1.77
CA GLU A 52 -30.26 17.87 -1.52
C GLU A 52 -29.31 16.69 -1.25
N TYR A 53 -29.77 15.68 -0.49
CA TYR A 53 -28.98 14.48 -0.27
C TYR A 53 -28.61 13.74 -1.57
N HIS A 54 -29.54 13.63 -2.51
CA HIS A 54 -29.39 12.85 -3.75
C HIS A 54 -28.91 13.70 -4.95
N PHE A 55 -28.52 14.96 -4.73
CA PHE A 55 -28.18 15.85 -5.85
C PHE A 55 -26.79 15.54 -6.44
N GLY A 56 -25.72 15.73 -5.67
CA GLY A 56 -24.34 15.54 -6.14
C GLY A 56 -23.88 14.09 -6.02
N ASN A 57 -23.57 13.45 -7.16
CA ASN A 57 -22.92 12.14 -7.20
C ASN A 57 -21.40 12.32 -7.02
N ASN A 58 -20.74 11.41 -6.29
CA ASN A 58 -19.28 11.35 -6.18
C ASN A 58 -18.76 10.06 -6.82
N SER A 59 -17.52 10.11 -7.34
CA SER A 59 -16.88 8.94 -7.97
C SER A 59 -16.72 7.76 -6.99
N SER A 60 -16.69 8.02 -5.68
CA SER A 60 -16.60 6.99 -4.63
C SER A 60 -17.94 6.34 -4.27
N GLY A 61 -19.09 6.98 -4.55
CA GLY A 61 -20.49 6.49 -4.38
C GLY A 61 -20.84 6.02 -2.98
N SER A 62 -20.05 6.47 -2.01
CA SER A 62 -20.27 6.18 -0.60
C SER A 62 -21.33 7.10 0.00
N VAL A 63 -21.60 8.27 -0.62
CA VAL A 63 -22.46 9.31 -0.05
C VAL A 63 -23.12 10.16 -1.15
N GLY A 64 -24.46 10.17 -1.17
CA GLY A 64 -25.27 11.04 -2.04
C GLY A 64 -25.35 10.60 -3.51
N GLY A 65 -25.94 11.46 -4.34
CA GLY A 65 -26.16 11.22 -5.78
C GLY A 65 -27.48 10.55 -6.11
N HIS A 66 -27.73 10.39 -7.41
CA HIS A 66 -28.91 9.71 -7.94
C HIS A 66 -28.52 8.86 -9.16
N SER A 67 -29.23 7.76 -9.34
CA SER A 67 -29.05 6.81 -10.44
C SER A 67 -29.52 7.41 -11.76
N ASP A 68 -28.97 6.89 -12.86
CA ASP A 68 -29.29 7.29 -14.24
C ASP A 68 -29.01 8.77 -14.56
N CYS A 69 -28.11 9.41 -13.82
CA CYS A 69 -27.66 10.76 -14.11
C CYS A 69 -26.44 10.74 -15.03
N ALA A 70 -26.57 11.32 -16.22
CA ALA A 70 -25.46 11.58 -17.14
C ALA A 70 -24.65 12.85 -16.76
N GLY A 71 -25.01 13.50 -15.65
CA GLY A 71 -24.31 14.69 -15.15
C GLY A 71 -22.90 14.37 -14.63
N PRO A 72 -22.02 15.37 -14.58
CA PRO A 72 -20.68 15.19 -14.04
C PRO A 72 -20.73 14.78 -12.57
N GLN A 73 -19.80 13.92 -12.17
CA GLN A 73 -19.63 13.48 -10.78
C GLN A 73 -18.50 14.27 -10.11
N CYS A 74 -18.57 14.41 -8.79
CA CYS A 74 -17.46 14.92 -8.01
C CYS A 74 -16.29 13.92 -8.07
N THR A 75 -15.17 14.31 -8.68
CA THR A 75 -13.95 13.49 -8.89
C THR A 75 -13.14 13.28 -7.59
N SER A 76 -13.67 13.68 -6.44
CA SER A 76 -13.00 13.48 -5.15
C SER A 76 -13.19 12.03 -4.67
N ASN A 77 -12.08 11.40 -4.27
CA ASN A 77 -12.09 10.08 -3.66
C ASN A 77 -12.53 10.07 -2.19
N PHE A 78 -12.76 11.24 -1.59
CA PHE A 78 -13.12 11.33 -0.17
C PHE A 78 -14.62 11.14 0.05
N ALA A 79 -14.98 10.46 1.15
CA ALA A 79 -16.36 10.18 1.53
C ALA A 79 -17.16 11.44 1.91
N THR A 80 -16.49 12.58 2.14
CA THR A 80 -17.10 13.84 2.61
C THR A 80 -17.55 14.73 1.45
N CYS A 81 -18.32 14.20 0.51
CA CYS A 81 -18.99 15.05 -0.48
C CYS A 81 -20.11 15.84 0.22
N ASP A 82 -20.12 17.17 0.08
CA ASP A 82 -21.20 18.02 0.60
C ASP A 82 -22.48 17.97 -0.24
N ARG A 83 -22.50 17.11 -1.27
CA ARG A 83 -23.68 16.78 -2.11
C ARG A 83 -24.19 17.95 -2.94
N THR A 84 -23.44 19.06 -2.98
CA THR A 84 -23.78 20.22 -3.81
C THR A 84 -23.52 19.95 -5.29
N LYS A 85 -24.12 20.77 -6.14
CA LYS A 85 -23.93 20.76 -7.59
C LYS A 85 -22.43 20.79 -7.94
N PRO A 86 -21.89 19.77 -8.65
CA PRO A 86 -20.50 19.78 -9.07
C PRO A 86 -20.17 21.00 -9.94
N ARG A 87 -19.04 21.63 -9.63
CA ARG A 87 -18.46 22.76 -10.34
C ARG A 87 -17.18 22.32 -11.02
N ARG A 88 -16.97 22.78 -12.24
CA ARG A 88 -15.74 22.50 -12.99
C ARG A 88 -14.61 23.36 -12.43
N CYS A 89 -13.47 22.75 -12.13
CA CYS A 89 -12.25 23.50 -11.81
C CYS A 89 -11.71 24.16 -13.08
N ASP A 90 -11.38 25.45 -13.00
CA ASP A 90 -10.88 26.21 -14.16
C ASP A 90 -9.52 25.72 -14.68
N HIS A 91 -8.79 24.94 -13.88
CA HIS A 91 -7.44 24.48 -14.21
C HIS A 91 -7.39 23.01 -14.62
N CYS A 92 -7.71 22.08 -13.73
CA CYS A 92 -7.67 20.64 -14.07
C CYS A 92 -8.86 20.19 -14.93
N LYS A 93 -9.91 21.01 -15.06
CA LYS A 93 -11.12 20.74 -15.85
C LYS A 93 -12.02 19.61 -15.31
N ASP A 94 -11.66 19.00 -14.18
CA ASP A 94 -12.47 18.05 -13.43
C ASP A 94 -13.63 18.73 -12.68
N TYR A 95 -14.60 17.94 -12.23
CA TYR A 95 -15.77 18.43 -11.52
C TYR A 95 -15.70 18.06 -10.04
N TYR A 96 -16.05 19.01 -9.18
CA TYR A 96 -16.00 18.83 -7.73
C TYR A 96 -17.20 19.49 -7.07
N CYS A 97 -17.72 18.92 -5.99
CA CYS A 97 -18.71 19.61 -5.16
C CYS A 97 -18.09 20.84 -4.48
N ALA A 98 -18.90 21.73 -3.89
CA ALA A 98 -18.43 22.97 -3.29
C ALA A 98 -17.36 22.75 -2.19
N HIS A 99 -17.44 21.64 -1.46
CA HIS A 99 -16.42 21.24 -0.49
C HIS A 99 -15.09 20.82 -1.13
N HIS A 100 -15.12 20.26 -2.34
CA HIS A 100 -13.94 19.73 -3.04
C HIS A 100 -13.40 20.65 -4.15
N VAL A 101 -14.14 21.68 -4.57
CA VAL A 101 -13.74 22.53 -5.71
C VAL A 101 -12.54 23.43 -5.41
N GLN A 102 -12.28 23.74 -4.14
CA GLN A 102 -11.12 24.55 -3.80
C GLN A 102 -9.85 23.69 -3.84
N PRO A 103 -8.82 24.06 -4.63
CA PRO A 103 -7.57 23.32 -4.63
C PRO A 103 -6.87 23.45 -3.28
N VAL A 104 -6.27 22.37 -2.78
CA VAL A 104 -5.45 22.43 -1.56
C VAL A 104 -4.03 22.90 -1.88
N GLY A 105 -3.41 23.65 -0.96
CA GLY A 105 -2.02 24.11 -1.15
C GLY A 105 -0.98 22.99 -1.07
N SER A 106 -1.32 21.87 -0.41
CA SER A 106 -0.46 20.69 -0.31
C SER A 106 -1.27 19.40 -0.36
N ALA A 107 -0.74 18.42 -1.08
CA ALA A 107 -1.19 17.04 -1.13
C ALA A 107 -1.41 16.41 0.25
N LEU A 108 -0.62 16.84 1.24
CA LEU A 108 -0.62 16.29 2.60
C LEU A 108 -1.77 16.82 3.48
N CYS A 109 -2.57 17.77 2.99
CA CYS A 109 -3.62 18.44 3.76
C CYS A 109 -5.04 18.23 3.22
N LEU A 110 -5.29 17.15 2.47
CA LEU A 110 -6.61 16.81 1.91
C LEU A 110 -7.61 16.41 3.02
N LYS A 111 -8.22 17.39 3.68
CA LYS A 111 -9.41 17.24 4.56
C LYS A 111 -10.69 17.74 3.87
N GLY A 112 -10.56 18.16 2.62
CA GLY A 112 -11.49 18.84 1.72
C GLY A 112 -10.70 19.34 0.51
N GLY A 113 -11.37 19.94 -0.46
CA GLY A 113 -10.72 20.42 -1.68
C GLY A 113 -10.30 19.33 -2.68
N HIS A 114 -9.46 19.68 -3.66
CA HIS A 114 -8.92 18.73 -4.63
C HIS A 114 -7.43 18.95 -4.89
N ASN A 115 -6.78 17.90 -5.38
CA ASN A 115 -5.41 17.93 -5.83
C ASN A 115 -5.37 18.53 -7.25
N CYS A 116 -4.90 19.77 -7.38
CA CYS A 116 -4.86 20.50 -8.65
C CYS A 116 -3.42 20.61 -9.16
N PRO A 117 -3.11 20.23 -10.41
CA PRO A 117 -1.74 20.29 -10.96
C PRO A 117 -1.11 21.68 -10.87
N LYS A 118 -1.93 22.73 -10.91
CA LYS A 118 -1.47 24.12 -10.88
C LYS A 118 -1.20 24.63 -9.46
N TYR A 119 -1.93 24.14 -8.45
CA TYR A 119 -1.99 24.79 -7.14
C TYR A 119 -1.58 23.91 -5.97
N THR A 120 -1.56 22.60 -6.16
CA THR A 120 -1.24 21.67 -5.07
C THR A 120 0.23 21.27 -5.13
N ALA A 121 1.00 21.69 -4.13
CA ALA A 121 2.37 21.23 -3.97
C ALA A 121 2.38 19.71 -3.73
N GLY A 122 3.24 18.98 -4.44
CA GLY A 122 3.26 17.52 -4.41
C GLY A 122 2.14 16.85 -5.19
N TYR A 123 1.51 17.56 -6.15
CA TYR A 123 0.39 17.02 -6.94
C TYR A 123 0.66 15.64 -7.53
N VAL A 124 1.87 15.39 -8.05
CA VAL A 124 2.24 14.10 -8.65
C VAL A 124 2.14 12.96 -7.63
N VAL A 125 2.65 13.16 -6.41
CA VAL A 125 2.63 12.14 -5.35
C VAL A 125 1.20 11.86 -4.86
N ALA A 126 0.37 12.91 -4.67
CA ALA A 126 -1.04 12.72 -4.32
C ALA A 126 -1.90 12.19 -5.47
N ALA A 127 -1.57 12.51 -6.72
CA ALA A 127 -2.26 11.96 -7.89
C ALA A 127 -1.98 10.45 -7.98
N VAL A 128 -0.75 10.02 -7.70
CA VAL A 128 -0.38 8.59 -7.62
C VAL A 128 -1.12 7.88 -6.50
N ALA A 129 -1.15 8.43 -5.28
CA ALA A 129 -1.92 7.85 -4.18
C ALA A 129 -3.43 7.82 -4.50
N SER A 130 -3.96 8.88 -5.11
CA SER A 130 -5.36 8.99 -5.51
C SER A 130 -5.72 8.00 -6.62
N ILE A 131 -4.88 7.81 -7.64
CA ILE A 131 -5.10 6.85 -8.73
C ILE A 131 -5.03 5.42 -8.19
N ALA A 132 -4.04 5.09 -7.36
CA ALA A 132 -3.96 3.77 -6.71
C ALA A 132 -5.22 3.48 -5.89
N THR A 133 -5.71 4.48 -5.14
CA THR A 133 -6.97 4.38 -4.38
C THR A 133 -8.20 4.32 -5.29
N THR A 134 -8.24 5.07 -6.40
CA THR A 134 -9.34 5.06 -7.37
C THR A 134 -9.41 3.74 -8.10
N VAL A 135 -8.30 3.22 -8.65
CA VAL A 135 -8.22 1.91 -9.31
C VAL A 135 -8.58 0.80 -8.33
N ALA A 136 -8.07 0.84 -7.10
CA ALA A 136 -8.49 -0.08 -6.04
C ALA A 136 -10.00 0.01 -5.76
N SER A 137 -10.56 1.22 -5.64
CA SER A 137 -11.98 1.44 -5.35
C SER A 137 -12.91 1.07 -6.52
N GLN A 138 -12.50 1.29 -7.76
CA GLN A 138 -13.23 0.91 -8.97
C GLN A 138 -13.22 -0.61 -9.18
N ASN A 139 -12.10 -1.27 -8.90
CA ASN A 139 -12.02 -2.72 -8.85
C ASN A 139 -12.86 -3.29 -7.71
N LEU A 140 -12.88 -2.65 -6.54
CA LEU A 140 -13.75 -3.03 -5.41
C LEU A 140 -15.24 -2.90 -5.75
N ARG A 141 -15.65 -1.95 -6.61
CA ARG A 141 -17.03 -1.84 -7.09
C ARG A 141 -17.42 -2.96 -8.06
N GLY A 142 -16.54 -3.30 -9.00
CA GLY A 142 -16.74 -4.49 -9.84
C GLY A 142 -16.82 -5.79 -9.03
N LEU A 143 -16.10 -5.85 -7.90
CA LEU A 143 -16.13 -6.96 -6.96
C LEU A 143 -17.36 -6.94 -6.02
N SER A 144 -17.86 -5.77 -5.62
CA SER A 144 -19.05 -5.66 -4.76
C SER A 144 -20.36 -5.93 -5.49
N GLU A 145 -20.44 -5.55 -6.78
CA GLU A 145 -21.63 -5.82 -7.60
C GLU A 145 -21.78 -7.29 -8.00
N THR A 146 -20.69 -8.07 -7.94
CA THR A 146 -20.70 -9.52 -8.23
C THR A 146 -20.73 -10.42 -6.99
N GLY A 147 -20.63 -9.86 -5.78
CA GLY A 147 -20.58 -10.65 -4.53
C GLY A 147 -19.32 -11.51 -4.39
N ILE A 148 -18.26 -11.21 -5.14
CA ILE A 148 -17.01 -11.96 -5.16
C ILE A 148 -15.99 -11.20 -4.31
N THR A 149 -15.82 -11.62 -3.06
CA THR A 149 -14.68 -11.21 -2.23
C THR A 149 -13.38 -11.57 -2.97
N GLY A 150 -12.65 -10.56 -3.49
CA GLY A 150 -11.23 -10.62 -3.87
C GLY A 150 -10.73 -11.92 -4.53
N ARG A 151 -11.54 -12.59 -5.37
CA ARG A 151 -11.05 -13.79 -6.07
C ARG A 151 -10.05 -13.32 -7.11
N ARG A 152 -8.78 -13.57 -6.82
CA ARG A 152 -7.71 -13.59 -7.81
C ARG A 152 -8.18 -14.43 -8.98
N ASP A 153 -7.88 -13.99 -10.20
CA ASP A 153 -8.30 -14.74 -11.37
C ASP A 153 -7.68 -16.14 -11.33
N PRO A 154 -8.42 -17.19 -11.75
CA PRO A 154 -7.93 -18.58 -11.64
C PRO A 154 -6.61 -18.82 -12.38
N ILE A 155 -6.33 -18.07 -13.45
CA ILE A 155 -5.11 -18.21 -14.24
C ILE A 155 -3.92 -17.73 -13.42
N SER A 156 -4.00 -16.55 -12.79
CA SER A 156 -2.94 -16.03 -11.92
C SER A 156 -2.69 -16.95 -10.72
N VAL A 157 -3.73 -17.52 -10.13
CA VAL A 157 -3.59 -18.54 -9.07
C VAL A 157 -2.85 -19.77 -9.58
N GLN A 158 -3.19 -20.27 -10.78
CA GLN A 158 -2.53 -21.41 -11.39
C GLN A 158 -1.06 -21.11 -11.72
N VAL A 159 -0.77 -19.93 -12.28
CA VAL A 159 0.59 -19.47 -12.61
C VAL A 159 1.45 -19.40 -11.35
N MET A 160 0.96 -18.77 -10.28
CA MET A 160 1.68 -18.71 -9.01
C MET A 160 1.85 -20.09 -8.36
N THR A 161 0.84 -20.97 -8.50
CA THR A 161 0.93 -22.36 -8.01
C THR A 161 2.02 -23.14 -8.73
N SER A 162 2.11 -22.99 -10.06
CA SER A 162 3.18 -23.59 -10.86
C SER A 162 4.55 -23.08 -10.42
N ALA A 163 4.73 -21.76 -10.31
CA ALA A 163 5.99 -21.16 -9.86
C ALA A 163 6.42 -21.69 -8.48
N ARG A 164 5.49 -21.85 -7.54
CA ARG A 164 5.78 -22.46 -6.23
C ARG A 164 6.14 -23.93 -6.33
N GLY A 165 5.57 -24.67 -7.29
CA GLY A 165 5.98 -26.03 -7.62
C GLY A 165 7.44 -26.09 -8.05
N ASP A 166 7.83 -25.17 -8.95
CA ASP A 166 9.22 -25.04 -9.40
C ASP A 166 10.18 -24.69 -8.25
N VAL A 167 9.80 -23.74 -7.38
CA VAL A 167 10.59 -23.39 -6.19
C VAL A 167 10.72 -24.56 -5.23
N ASN A 168 9.65 -25.31 -4.97
CA ASN A 168 9.72 -26.48 -4.10
C ASN A 168 10.68 -27.54 -4.68
N ALA A 169 10.70 -27.73 -6.01
CA ALA A 169 11.60 -28.67 -6.67
C ALA A 169 13.09 -28.29 -6.55
N MET A 170 13.41 -27.03 -6.24
CA MET A 170 14.79 -26.59 -6.00
C MET A 170 15.36 -27.11 -4.67
N ASN A 171 14.53 -27.65 -3.76
CA ASN A 171 14.96 -28.11 -2.43
C ASN A 171 15.79 -27.04 -1.70
N ILE A 172 15.21 -25.83 -1.60
CA ILE A 172 15.76 -24.73 -0.80
C ILE A 172 15.59 -25.09 0.68
N GLU A 173 16.67 -24.97 1.45
CA GLU A 173 16.64 -25.21 2.89
C GLU A 173 15.96 -24.04 3.59
N GLU A 174 14.94 -24.30 4.41
CA GLU A 174 14.32 -23.24 5.21
C GLU A 174 15.31 -22.78 6.30
N ASP A 175 15.49 -21.47 6.47
CA ASP A 175 16.33 -20.88 7.54
C ASP A 175 15.66 -19.64 8.13
N HIS A 176 15.04 -19.84 9.29
CA HIS A 176 14.33 -18.81 10.04
C HIS A 176 15.18 -18.11 11.10
N SER A 177 16.43 -18.57 11.29
CA SER A 177 17.30 -18.08 12.35
C SER A 177 18.40 -17.15 11.83
N ALA A 178 18.37 -16.83 10.54
CA ALA A 178 19.34 -15.94 9.93
C ALA A 178 19.06 -14.52 10.44
N GLU A 179 20.10 -13.89 10.97
CA GLU A 179 19.97 -12.63 11.71
C GLU A 179 20.90 -11.58 11.11
N CYS A 180 20.34 -10.40 10.84
CA CYS A 180 21.06 -9.23 10.39
C CYS A 180 20.47 -7.97 11.02
N SER A 181 21.33 -6.97 11.24
CA SER A 181 20.91 -5.65 11.71
C SER A 181 19.96 -5.01 10.71
N LEU A 182 18.90 -4.39 11.23
CA LEU A 182 17.95 -3.61 10.42
C LEU A 182 18.62 -2.45 9.69
N ALA A 183 19.60 -1.79 10.32
CA ALA A 183 20.35 -0.70 9.70
C ALA A 183 21.18 -1.21 8.50
N VAL A 184 21.83 -2.37 8.64
CA VAL A 184 22.58 -3.01 7.54
C VAL A 184 21.65 -3.40 6.38
N LEU A 185 20.50 -4.01 6.69
CA LEU A 185 19.52 -4.38 5.66
C LEU A 185 18.93 -3.15 4.96
N ALA A 186 18.64 -2.09 5.71
CA ALA A 186 18.19 -0.81 5.16
C ALA A 186 19.26 -0.20 4.23
N GLN A 187 20.54 -0.22 4.63
CA GLN A 187 21.61 0.30 3.79
C GLN A 187 21.75 -0.49 2.49
N MET A 188 21.63 -1.83 2.54
CA MET A 188 21.64 -2.66 1.33
C MET A 188 20.43 -2.33 0.44
N ALA A 189 19.23 -2.25 1.01
CA ALA A 189 18.00 -1.90 0.30
C ALA A 189 18.04 -0.48 -0.31
N HIS A 190 18.78 0.44 0.29
CA HIS A 190 19.10 1.75 -0.29
C HIS A 190 20.10 1.61 -1.46
N ASN A 191 21.22 0.92 -1.24
CA ASN A 191 22.31 0.80 -2.21
C ASN A 191 21.90 0.11 -3.52
N VAL A 192 20.92 -0.81 -3.48
CA VAL A 192 20.48 -1.51 -4.70
C VAL A 192 19.82 -0.57 -5.73
N TYR A 193 19.40 0.64 -5.34
CA TYR A 193 18.86 1.63 -6.28
C TYR A 193 19.90 2.17 -7.25
N ASP A 194 21.19 2.12 -6.92
CA ASP A 194 22.27 2.44 -7.86
C ASP A 194 22.25 1.55 -9.12
N LEU A 195 21.63 0.37 -9.05
CA LEU A 195 21.40 -0.50 -10.21
C LEU A 195 20.32 0.04 -11.17
N ALA A 196 19.75 1.22 -10.93
CA ALA A 196 19.00 1.96 -11.93
C ALA A 196 19.92 2.38 -13.08
N ASP A 197 21.05 3.03 -12.75
CA ASP A 197 21.94 3.63 -13.75
C ASP A 197 23.24 2.84 -13.94
N LYS A 198 23.59 2.00 -12.98
CA LYS A 198 24.86 1.26 -12.97
C LYS A 198 24.64 -0.22 -13.23
N ARG A 199 25.52 -0.81 -14.03
CA ARG A 199 25.57 -2.28 -14.25
C ARG A 199 26.17 -3.05 -13.08
N SER A 200 26.84 -2.35 -12.17
CA SER A 200 27.54 -2.95 -11.04
C SER A 200 27.46 -2.03 -9.83
N LEU A 201 27.30 -2.63 -8.64
CA LEU A 201 27.50 -1.94 -7.38
C LEU A 201 28.98 -1.97 -6.99
N LEU A 202 29.44 -0.84 -6.46
CA LEU A 202 30.77 -0.75 -5.87
C LEU A 202 30.82 -1.58 -4.58
N ASN A 203 31.98 -2.17 -4.31
CA ASN A 203 32.15 -2.94 -3.09
C ASN A 203 32.24 -1.97 -1.89
N PRO A 204 31.29 -2.02 -0.93
CA PRO A 204 31.25 -1.09 0.19
C PRO A 204 32.55 -1.07 1.00
N ALA A 205 33.23 -2.22 1.09
CA ALA A 205 34.46 -2.38 1.85
C ALA A 205 35.66 -1.60 1.29
N ARG A 206 35.64 -1.26 -0.01
CA ARG A 206 36.81 -0.73 -0.71
C ARG A 206 36.76 0.75 -0.99
N GLU A 207 35.57 1.32 -1.14
CA GLU A 207 35.46 2.64 -1.77
C GLU A 207 34.83 3.74 -0.90
N GLY A 208 34.57 3.48 0.39
CA GLY A 208 34.20 4.55 1.34
C GLY A 208 33.10 5.48 0.82
N GLY A 209 32.08 4.91 0.17
CA GLY A 209 31.09 5.66 -0.58
C GLY A 209 30.48 6.80 0.24
N HIS A 210 30.37 7.98 -0.38
CA HIS A 210 29.97 9.24 0.26
C HIS A 210 28.56 9.26 0.89
N HIS A 211 27.81 8.15 0.83
CA HIS A 211 26.43 8.03 1.33
C HIS A 211 26.19 6.83 2.27
N ALA A 212 27.24 6.13 2.72
CA ALA A 212 27.08 5.05 3.68
C ALA A 212 26.88 5.61 5.09
N ILE A 213 25.67 5.49 5.63
CA ILE A 213 25.36 5.80 7.04
C ILE A 213 25.76 4.61 7.93
N VAL A 214 25.71 3.40 7.38
CA VAL A 214 26.03 2.15 8.07
C VAL A 214 27.31 1.54 7.50
N ASP A 215 28.17 1.07 8.39
CA ASP A 215 29.41 0.40 8.03
C ASP A 215 29.14 -0.99 7.41
N LEU A 216 29.56 -1.16 6.16
CA LEU A 216 29.46 -2.40 5.39
C LEU A 216 30.84 -2.99 5.06
N ARG A 217 31.90 -2.65 5.80
CA ARG A 217 33.27 -3.14 5.51
C ARG A 217 33.44 -4.65 5.55
N ASP A 218 32.57 -5.36 6.27
CA ASP A 218 32.57 -6.84 6.34
C ASP A 218 31.71 -7.49 5.24
N TRP A 219 31.18 -6.71 4.30
CA TRP A 219 30.29 -7.17 3.25
C TRP A 219 30.85 -6.90 1.87
N ASP A 220 30.82 -7.94 1.03
CA ASP A 220 31.16 -7.86 -0.39
C ASP A 220 29.90 -8.00 -1.25
N VAL A 221 29.87 -7.35 -2.41
CA VAL A 221 28.84 -7.63 -3.44
C VAL A 221 29.32 -8.81 -4.28
N ALA A 222 28.69 -9.96 -4.13
CA ALA A 222 29.06 -11.18 -4.85
C ALA A 222 28.47 -11.21 -6.27
N VAL A 223 27.21 -10.79 -6.41
CA VAL A 223 26.48 -10.75 -7.68
C VAL A 223 25.59 -9.51 -7.67
N CYS A 224 25.42 -8.88 -8.83
CA CYS A 224 24.36 -7.91 -9.04
C CYS A 224 23.86 -7.98 -10.46
N GLU A 225 22.62 -7.56 -10.66
CA GLU A 225 21.98 -7.48 -11.95
C GLU A 225 21.18 -6.20 -12.06
N GLN A 226 21.49 -5.41 -13.08
CA GLN A 226 20.72 -4.22 -13.45
C GLN A 226 19.41 -4.63 -14.13
N GLN A 227 18.35 -3.89 -13.84
CA GLN A 227 17.10 -3.97 -14.60
C GLN A 227 17.29 -3.22 -15.92
N PRO A 228 16.97 -3.83 -17.07
CA PRO A 228 16.95 -3.09 -18.34
C PRO A 228 15.91 -1.96 -18.28
N ASP A 229 16.07 -0.94 -19.13
CA ASP A 229 15.08 0.13 -19.28
C ASP A 229 13.67 -0.45 -19.38
N PHE A 230 12.71 0.17 -18.69
CA PHE A 230 11.38 -0.40 -18.52
C PHE A 230 10.67 -0.58 -19.87
N THR A 231 10.33 -1.82 -20.21
CA THR A 231 9.53 -2.17 -21.41
C THR A 231 8.23 -2.90 -21.08
N GLY A 232 7.77 -2.87 -19.82
CA GLY A 232 6.58 -3.58 -19.32
C GLY A 232 6.87 -4.40 -18.06
N TYR A 233 5.91 -5.25 -17.65
CA TYR A 233 5.98 -6.09 -16.44
C TYR A 233 7.40 -6.63 -16.22
N PRO A 234 8.04 -6.34 -15.07
CA PRO A 234 9.45 -6.63 -14.91
C PRO A 234 9.66 -8.14 -14.78
N VAL A 235 9.93 -8.78 -15.91
CA VAL A 235 10.45 -10.17 -15.98
C VAL A 235 11.79 -10.25 -15.25
N SER A 236 12.52 -9.13 -15.21
CA SER A 236 13.80 -8.96 -14.53
C SER A 236 13.74 -7.80 -13.56
N LEU A 237 13.75 -8.09 -12.27
CA LEU A 237 13.97 -7.09 -11.22
C LEU A 237 15.48 -6.90 -11.02
N ALA A 238 15.90 -5.64 -10.81
CA ALA A 238 17.27 -5.39 -10.40
C ALA A 238 17.52 -5.96 -9.00
N TYR A 239 18.67 -6.59 -8.78
CA TYR A 239 19.03 -7.14 -7.48
C TYR A 239 20.53 -7.18 -7.26
N ALA A 240 20.93 -7.30 -6.00
CA ALA A 240 22.30 -7.58 -5.59
C ALA A 240 22.31 -8.68 -4.53
N VAL A 241 23.42 -9.40 -4.40
CA VAL A 241 23.68 -10.31 -3.29
C VAL A 241 24.90 -9.84 -2.54
N TYR A 242 24.68 -9.41 -1.30
CA TYR A 242 25.75 -9.06 -0.37
C TYR A 242 26.16 -10.30 0.40
N VAL A 243 27.46 -10.58 0.52
CA VAL A 243 27.97 -11.72 1.27
C VAL A 243 28.88 -11.26 2.39
N ARG A 244 28.80 -11.94 3.52
CA ARG A 244 29.71 -11.83 4.65
C ARG A 244 30.29 -13.20 4.95
N SER A 245 31.53 -13.41 4.55
CA SER A 245 32.25 -14.68 4.73
C SER A 245 32.86 -14.83 6.13
N ALA A 246 33.15 -13.71 6.80
CA ALA A 246 33.76 -13.69 8.13
C ALA A 246 32.78 -13.13 9.16
N GLY A 247 32.62 -13.81 10.29
CA GLY A 247 31.79 -13.38 11.40
C GLY A 247 31.46 -14.52 12.37
N PRO A 248 30.84 -14.23 13.52
CA PRO A 248 30.34 -15.27 14.41
C PRO A 248 29.21 -16.05 13.71
N GLY A 249 29.47 -17.33 13.40
CA GLY A 249 28.50 -18.24 12.80
C GLY A 249 28.83 -18.65 11.36
N LYS A 250 27.84 -19.20 10.66
CA LYS A 250 27.98 -19.57 9.24
C LYS A 250 28.01 -18.32 8.36
N PRO A 251 28.67 -18.38 7.18
CA PRO A 251 28.61 -17.32 6.17
C PRO A 251 27.17 -16.92 5.84
N LEU A 252 26.94 -15.65 5.59
CA LEU A 252 25.61 -15.09 5.32
C LEU A 252 25.59 -14.38 3.96
N ALA A 253 24.55 -14.62 3.18
CA ALA A 253 24.22 -13.92 1.95
C ALA A 253 22.88 -13.21 2.11
N VAL A 254 22.79 -11.96 1.66
CA VAL A 254 21.56 -11.16 1.65
C VAL A 254 21.22 -10.83 0.21
N LEU A 255 20.15 -11.43 -0.29
CA LEU A 255 19.53 -11.06 -1.56
C LEU A 255 18.77 -9.76 -1.38
N THR A 256 19.21 -8.70 -2.05
CA THR A 256 18.60 -7.38 -2.00
C THR A 256 17.91 -7.08 -3.31
N ILE A 257 16.62 -6.80 -3.27
CA ILE A 257 15.79 -6.57 -4.47
C ILE A 257 15.42 -5.09 -4.54
N LYS A 258 15.67 -4.49 -5.71
CA LYS A 258 15.34 -3.10 -5.98
C LYS A 258 13.83 -2.92 -6.12
N GLY A 259 13.31 -1.80 -5.60
CA GLY A 259 11.96 -1.34 -5.93
C GLY A 259 11.95 -0.44 -7.16
N THR A 260 10.79 0.14 -7.46
CA THR A 260 10.65 1.10 -8.56
C THR A 260 11.39 2.40 -8.22
N SER A 261 12.16 2.94 -9.17
CA SER A 261 12.89 4.20 -8.96
C SER A 261 11.92 5.38 -8.81
N SER A 262 12.19 6.28 -7.85
CA SER A 262 11.41 7.50 -7.60
C SER A 262 11.30 8.43 -8.80
N ASP A 263 12.34 8.43 -9.64
CA ASP A 263 12.51 9.37 -10.74
C ASP A 263 11.62 9.01 -11.94
N SER A 264 11.00 7.83 -11.89
CA SER A 264 10.03 7.35 -12.87
C SER A 264 8.64 7.27 -12.22
N ALA A 265 8.10 8.41 -11.78
CA ALA A 265 6.81 8.46 -11.10
C ALA A 265 5.64 7.87 -11.93
N THR A 266 5.74 7.86 -13.26
CA THR A 266 4.82 7.17 -14.16
C THR A 266 4.89 5.64 -14.01
N ASP A 267 6.09 5.11 -13.79
CA ASP A 267 6.39 3.68 -13.65
C ASP A 267 5.87 3.14 -12.31
N ILE A 268 6.01 3.90 -11.22
CA ILE A 268 5.45 3.54 -9.90
C ILE A 268 3.94 3.27 -9.99
N SER A 269 3.21 4.08 -10.75
CA SER A 269 1.76 3.92 -10.89
C SER A 269 1.38 2.68 -11.70
N HIS A 270 2.16 2.34 -12.72
CA HIS A 270 1.93 1.17 -13.56
C HIS A 270 2.37 -0.12 -12.86
N ASP A 271 3.56 -0.13 -12.27
CA ASP A 271 4.08 -1.27 -11.49
C ASP A 271 3.18 -1.61 -10.31
N LEU A 272 2.81 -0.60 -9.52
CA LEU A 272 1.94 -0.78 -8.38
C LEU A 272 0.54 -1.18 -8.84
N ALA A 273 0.03 -0.60 -9.95
CA ALA A 273 -1.23 -1.04 -10.51
C ALA A 273 -1.15 -2.48 -10.99
N GLU A 274 -0.11 -2.94 -11.69
CA GLU A 274 -0.01 -4.32 -12.18
C GLU A 274 0.08 -5.34 -11.03
N VAL A 275 0.78 -4.97 -9.97
CA VAL A 275 0.88 -5.78 -8.75
C VAL A 275 -0.42 -5.77 -7.94
N ILE A 276 -1.09 -4.61 -7.81
CA ILE A 276 -2.42 -4.48 -7.17
C ILE A 276 -3.52 -5.14 -8.03
N MET A 277 -3.40 -5.07 -9.35
CA MET A 277 -4.31 -5.69 -10.32
C MET A 277 -4.21 -7.21 -10.30
N GLY A 278 -3.27 -7.77 -9.54
CA GLY A 278 -3.21 -9.19 -9.26
C GLY A 278 -2.41 -9.99 -10.29
N LEU A 279 -1.45 -9.40 -11.00
CA LEU A 279 -0.51 -10.20 -11.77
C LEU A 279 0.50 -10.86 -10.81
N PRO A 280 0.63 -12.20 -10.82
CA PRO A 280 1.49 -12.90 -9.88
C PRO A 280 2.96 -12.76 -10.28
N PRO A 281 3.89 -12.52 -9.32
CA PRO A 281 5.33 -12.38 -9.58
C PRO A 281 6.01 -13.74 -9.77
N ALA A 282 5.42 -14.61 -10.58
CA ALA A 282 5.85 -15.98 -10.79
C ALA A 282 7.27 -16.06 -11.38
N VAL A 283 7.55 -15.32 -12.46
CA VAL A 283 8.87 -15.34 -13.11
C VAL A 283 9.96 -14.75 -12.20
N PRO A 284 9.77 -13.54 -11.61
CA PRO A 284 10.72 -13.02 -10.64
C PRO A 284 10.92 -13.95 -9.43
N LEU A 285 9.87 -14.59 -8.92
CA LEU A 285 9.97 -15.53 -7.81
C LEU A 285 10.89 -16.71 -8.13
N VAL A 286 10.66 -17.42 -9.24
CA VAL A 286 11.47 -18.58 -9.63
C VAL A 286 12.93 -18.17 -9.82
N ARG A 287 13.16 -16.99 -10.39
CA ARG A 287 14.50 -16.45 -10.58
C ARG A 287 15.20 -16.19 -9.24
N MET A 288 14.55 -15.46 -8.34
CA MET A 288 15.12 -15.15 -7.02
C MET A 288 15.34 -16.40 -6.18
N ALA A 289 14.44 -17.38 -6.24
CA ALA A 289 14.60 -18.67 -5.59
C ALA A 289 15.84 -19.43 -6.09
N ARG A 290 16.16 -19.35 -7.39
CA ARG A 290 17.40 -19.92 -7.94
C ARG A 290 18.64 -19.22 -7.38
N VAL A 291 18.60 -17.90 -7.21
CA VAL A 291 19.69 -17.16 -6.55
C VAL A 291 19.87 -17.67 -5.11
N VAL A 292 18.78 -17.79 -4.35
CA VAL A 292 18.81 -18.37 -2.99
C VAL A 292 19.44 -19.76 -2.99
N LYS A 293 18.99 -20.65 -3.88
CA LYS A 293 19.51 -22.02 -3.98
C LYS A 293 21.01 -22.04 -4.27
N ASN A 294 21.47 -21.26 -5.24
CA ASN A 294 22.89 -21.21 -5.61
C ASN A 294 23.78 -20.78 -4.44
N PHE A 295 23.35 -19.81 -3.63
CA PHE A 295 24.12 -19.39 -2.45
C PHE A 295 24.05 -20.41 -1.30
N GLN A 296 22.94 -21.12 -1.12
CA GLN A 296 22.87 -22.24 -0.17
C GLN A 296 23.81 -23.39 -0.55
N GLU A 297 23.88 -23.75 -1.84
CA GLU A 297 24.83 -24.76 -2.34
C GLU A 297 26.30 -24.33 -2.16
N ALA A 298 26.56 -23.03 -2.17
CA ALA A 298 27.87 -22.45 -1.83
C ALA A 298 28.13 -22.37 -0.30
N GLY A 299 27.24 -22.92 0.54
CA GLY A 299 27.40 -23.01 1.99
C GLY A 299 26.97 -21.75 2.77
N PHE A 300 26.30 -20.80 2.13
CA PHE A 300 25.79 -19.61 2.79
C PHE A 300 24.40 -19.85 3.39
N ARG A 301 24.17 -19.25 4.55
CA ARG A 301 22.81 -18.91 4.98
C ARG A 301 22.30 -17.79 4.09
N VAL A 302 21.02 -17.78 3.77
CA VAL A 302 20.47 -16.77 2.85
C VAL A 302 19.29 -16.05 3.49
N MET A 303 19.27 -14.73 3.34
CA MET A 303 18.15 -13.86 3.70
C MET A 303 17.77 -12.98 2.51
N VAL A 304 16.64 -12.30 2.60
CA VAL A 304 16.18 -11.37 1.56
C VAL A 304 15.79 -10.01 2.14
N THR A 305 16.04 -8.94 1.40
CA THR A 305 15.56 -7.60 1.74
C THR A 305 15.21 -6.79 0.50
N GLY A 306 14.47 -5.70 0.67
CA GLY A 306 14.12 -4.79 -0.39
C GLY A 306 13.24 -3.65 0.12
N HIS A 307 13.05 -2.63 -0.71
CA HIS A 307 12.22 -1.46 -0.42
C HIS A 307 11.07 -1.35 -1.42
N SER A 308 9.91 -0.86 -0.98
CA SER A 308 8.74 -0.63 -1.84
C SER A 308 8.37 -1.92 -2.60
N LEU A 309 8.32 -1.90 -3.93
CA LEU A 309 8.09 -3.10 -4.73
C LEU A 309 9.17 -4.20 -4.52
N GLY A 310 10.41 -3.82 -4.23
CA GLY A 310 11.46 -4.77 -3.85
C GLY A 310 11.18 -5.41 -2.50
N GLY A 311 10.57 -4.68 -1.56
CA GLY A 311 10.13 -5.19 -0.26
C GLY A 311 8.95 -6.16 -0.38
N TYR A 312 8.01 -5.84 -1.28
CA TYR A 312 6.95 -6.76 -1.70
C TYR A 312 7.53 -8.08 -2.22
N MET A 313 8.53 -7.99 -3.11
CA MET A 313 9.15 -9.18 -3.69
C MET A 313 9.94 -9.95 -2.63
N ALA A 314 10.59 -9.25 -1.71
CA ALA A 314 11.28 -9.85 -0.57
C ALA A 314 10.32 -10.69 0.28
N GLU A 315 9.10 -10.21 0.56
CA GLU A 315 8.08 -10.99 1.29
C GLU A 315 7.67 -12.24 0.52
N VAL A 316 7.44 -12.13 -0.80
CA VAL A 316 7.06 -13.28 -1.64
C VAL A 316 8.17 -14.34 -1.68
N VAL A 317 9.42 -13.92 -1.83
CA VAL A 317 10.59 -14.81 -1.81
C VAL A 317 10.76 -15.45 -0.44
N ALA A 318 10.80 -14.64 0.63
CA ALA A 318 10.97 -15.11 1.99
C ALA A 318 9.91 -16.15 2.35
N THR A 319 8.66 -15.85 2.04
CA THR A 319 7.56 -16.74 2.43
C THR A 319 7.46 -17.99 1.57
N THR A 320 7.89 -17.93 0.31
CA THR A 320 7.89 -19.12 -0.55
C THR A 320 9.07 -20.05 -0.24
N CYS A 321 10.25 -19.47 0.01
CA CYS A 321 11.50 -20.19 0.25
C CYS A 321 11.71 -20.57 1.72
N GLY A 322 10.96 -19.99 2.66
CA GLY A 322 11.11 -20.22 4.09
C GLY A 322 12.41 -19.63 4.65
N ILE A 323 12.82 -18.44 4.19
CA ILE A 323 14.03 -17.75 4.67
C ILE A 323 13.66 -16.45 5.42
N GLY A 324 14.55 -16.00 6.30
CA GLY A 324 14.41 -14.72 6.99
C GLY A 324 14.67 -13.50 6.11
N GLY A 325 14.39 -12.30 6.64
CA GLY A 325 14.59 -11.06 5.87
C GLY A 325 13.83 -9.85 6.38
N VAL A 326 13.86 -8.76 5.62
CA VAL A 326 13.07 -7.55 5.90
C VAL A 326 12.59 -6.88 4.61
N GLY A 327 11.29 -6.64 4.49
CA GLY A 327 10.73 -5.70 3.53
C GLY A 327 10.58 -4.33 4.18
N PHE A 328 11.07 -3.28 3.52
CA PHE A 328 10.91 -1.89 3.97
C PHE A 328 9.86 -1.17 3.12
N CYS A 329 8.92 -0.49 3.77
CA CYS A 329 7.85 0.27 3.11
C CYS A 329 7.15 -0.59 2.03
N ALA A 330 6.99 -1.89 2.29
CA ALA A 330 6.48 -2.82 1.29
C ALA A 330 4.95 -2.74 1.26
N PRO A 331 4.31 -2.67 0.07
CA PRO A 331 2.88 -2.88 -0.04
C PRO A 331 2.55 -4.34 0.28
N GLY A 332 1.34 -4.57 0.78
CA GLY A 332 0.80 -5.91 1.02
C GLY A 332 0.89 -6.79 -0.22
N SER A 333 1.55 -7.94 -0.12
CA SER A 333 1.86 -8.69 -1.34
C SER A 333 0.65 -9.36 -1.97
N GLY A 334 -0.28 -9.86 -1.16
CA GLY A 334 -1.37 -10.68 -1.68
C GLY A 334 -0.88 -11.88 -2.50
N TRP A 335 0.40 -12.24 -2.48
CA TRP A 335 0.97 -13.39 -3.21
C TRP A 335 1.96 -14.17 -2.33
N HIS A 336 2.05 -13.82 -1.04
CA HIS A 336 2.76 -14.59 -0.03
C HIS A 336 2.19 -16.01 0.14
N LYS A 337 3.01 -16.92 0.68
CA LYS A 337 2.66 -18.33 0.94
C LYS A 337 2.29 -18.55 2.42
N GLY A 338 1.52 -17.62 3.00
CA GLY A 338 1.16 -17.64 4.43
C GLY A 338 2.38 -17.55 5.35
N ASN A 339 2.36 -18.30 6.47
CA ASN A 339 3.36 -18.19 7.53
C ASN A 339 4.67 -18.96 7.28
N LYS A 340 4.91 -19.54 6.10
CA LYS A 340 6.28 -19.96 5.76
C LYS A 340 7.11 -18.67 5.64
N GLY A 341 8.25 -18.55 6.33
CA GLY A 341 9.06 -17.32 6.40
C GLY A 341 8.42 -16.09 7.11
N GLY A 342 7.10 -15.97 7.14
CA GLY A 342 6.32 -14.88 7.76
C GLY A 342 6.26 -14.93 9.29
N GLU A 343 5.09 -14.68 9.89
CA GLU A 343 4.98 -14.34 11.31
C GLU A 343 5.75 -15.31 12.23
N GLY A 344 6.76 -14.78 12.94
CA GLY A 344 7.59 -15.56 13.86
C GLY A 344 8.67 -16.43 13.19
N LYS A 345 8.90 -16.30 11.88
CA LYS A 345 9.84 -17.11 11.08
C LYS A 345 10.94 -16.29 10.39
N GLY A 346 11.27 -15.14 10.99
CA GLY A 346 12.47 -14.38 10.68
C GLY A 346 12.36 -13.35 9.56
N PHE A 347 11.26 -13.31 8.78
CA PHE A 347 10.96 -12.18 7.91
C PHE A 347 10.18 -11.10 8.68
N GLN A 348 10.42 -9.81 8.40
CA GLN A 348 9.65 -8.70 8.96
C GLN A 348 9.22 -7.73 7.86
N ASN A 349 8.04 -7.14 7.99
CA ASN A 349 7.67 -5.95 7.23
C ASN A 349 7.84 -4.71 8.11
N VAL A 350 8.58 -3.70 7.64
CA VAL A 350 8.90 -2.48 8.38
C VAL A 350 8.47 -1.28 7.55
N ASN A 351 7.38 -0.63 7.93
CA ASN A 351 6.80 0.51 7.21
C ASN A 351 6.80 1.76 8.10
N PHE A 352 6.69 2.95 7.51
CA PHE A 352 6.26 4.11 8.31
C PHE A 352 4.78 3.96 8.65
N GLU A 353 4.37 4.45 9.82
CA GLU A 353 2.95 4.39 10.25
C GLU A 353 2.00 5.04 9.23
N HIS A 354 2.43 6.14 8.64
CA HIS A 354 1.63 6.93 7.70
C HIS A 354 2.05 6.72 6.24
N ASP A 355 2.81 5.66 5.95
CA ASP A 355 3.14 5.29 4.58
C ASP A 355 1.90 4.78 3.85
N VAL A 356 1.27 5.63 3.06
CA VAL A 356 0.08 5.28 2.27
C VAL A 356 0.39 4.19 1.24
N ALA A 357 1.61 4.14 0.70
CA ALA A 357 2.00 3.21 -0.35
C ALA A 357 2.40 1.85 0.22
N GLY A 358 3.14 1.82 1.33
CA GLY A 358 3.43 0.59 2.06
C GLY A 358 2.21 0.02 2.78
N ASN A 359 1.30 0.87 3.25
CA ASN A 359 0.10 0.46 3.99
C ASN A 359 -1.16 0.47 3.13
N VAL A 360 -1.03 0.29 1.80
CA VAL A 360 -2.20 0.23 0.91
C VAL A 360 -3.11 -0.92 1.33
N MET A 361 -4.36 -0.57 1.66
CA MET A 361 -5.44 -1.51 1.99
C MET A 361 -5.10 -2.58 3.05
N PRO A 362 -4.83 -2.16 4.30
CA PRO A 362 -4.62 -3.10 5.41
C PRO A 362 -5.87 -3.98 5.57
N GLY A 363 -5.71 -5.30 5.43
CA GLY A 363 -6.82 -6.28 5.51
C GLY A 363 -7.43 -6.72 4.17
N ILE A 364 -7.02 -6.17 3.03
CA ILE A 364 -7.41 -6.67 1.69
C ILE A 364 -6.19 -7.22 0.95
N PHE A 365 -5.08 -6.49 0.99
CA PHE A 365 -3.77 -6.95 0.53
C PHE A 365 -2.96 -7.29 1.76
N GLU A 366 -3.23 -8.46 2.30
CA GLU A 366 -2.63 -8.87 3.57
C GLU A 366 -1.14 -9.17 3.35
N HIS A 367 -0.32 -8.60 4.23
CA HIS A 367 1.00 -9.13 4.50
C HIS A 367 0.85 -10.51 5.15
N ALA A 368 1.90 -11.32 5.08
CA ALA A 368 1.97 -12.59 5.79
C ALA A 368 1.97 -12.43 7.33
N GLN A 369 2.11 -11.19 7.81
CA GLN A 369 2.26 -10.84 9.21
C GLN A 369 1.96 -9.36 9.45
N TRP A 370 1.67 -9.00 10.69
CA TRP A 370 1.62 -7.60 11.09
C TRP A 370 2.97 -6.90 10.95
N SER A 371 2.95 -5.71 10.35
CA SER A 371 4.10 -4.84 10.18
C SER A 371 4.61 -4.25 11.50
N VAL A 372 5.89 -3.88 11.47
CA VAL A 372 6.51 -2.93 12.39
C VAL A 372 6.35 -1.53 11.78
N TYR A 373 5.72 -0.62 12.52
CA TYR A 373 5.48 0.76 12.13
C TYR A 373 6.46 1.70 12.83
N VAL A 374 7.25 2.39 12.02
CA VAL A 374 8.17 3.45 12.42
C VAL A 374 7.39 4.75 12.62
N GLN A 375 7.47 5.34 13.83
CA GLN A 375 6.70 6.51 14.26
C GLN A 375 7.52 7.81 14.36
N ASP A 376 8.77 7.79 13.93
CA ASP A 376 9.74 8.89 14.07
C ASP A 376 9.36 10.11 13.23
N ILE A 377 8.55 9.91 12.19
CA ILE A 377 8.16 10.93 11.24
C ILE A 377 6.66 11.17 11.31
N CYS A 378 6.29 12.44 11.51
CA CYS A 378 4.91 12.87 11.39
C CYS A 378 4.52 13.01 9.91
N GLY A 379 3.49 12.30 9.48
CA GLY A 379 2.96 12.37 8.12
C GLY A 379 3.54 11.34 7.15
N TYR A 380 3.12 11.45 5.89
CA TYR A 380 3.47 10.48 4.85
C TYR A 380 4.98 10.43 4.58
N ASN A 381 5.54 9.23 4.58
CA ASN A 381 6.90 8.98 4.15
C ASN A 381 6.99 7.59 3.51
N HIS A 382 7.77 7.47 2.44
CA HIS A 382 8.06 6.24 1.70
C HIS A 382 9.51 6.26 1.17
N SER A 383 10.38 7.10 1.76
CA SER A 383 11.78 7.23 1.34
C SER A 383 12.64 6.21 2.07
N MET A 384 13.49 5.53 1.29
CA MET A 384 14.49 4.62 1.84
C MET A 384 15.60 5.38 2.59
N ASP A 385 15.91 6.62 2.20
CA ASP A 385 16.90 7.47 2.90
C ASP A 385 16.46 7.73 4.33
N VAL A 386 15.21 8.17 4.50
CA VAL A 386 14.63 8.46 5.81
C VAL A 386 14.49 7.18 6.64
N MET A 387 14.14 6.06 6.00
CA MET A 387 14.06 4.77 6.68
C MET A 387 15.44 4.32 7.16
N LEU A 388 16.48 4.51 6.35
CA LEU A 388 17.87 4.21 6.71
C LEU A 388 18.32 5.07 7.90
N GLU A 389 18.06 6.38 7.88
CA GLU A 389 18.35 7.28 9.02
C GLU A 389 17.64 6.81 10.29
N CYS A 390 16.35 6.43 10.18
CA CYS A 390 15.59 5.89 11.31
C CYS A 390 16.24 4.61 11.84
N MET A 391 16.60 3.66 10.98
CA MET A 391 17.19 2.38 11.41
C MET A 391 18.61 2.53 11.96
N ALA A 392 19.36 3.53 11.48
CA ALA A 392 20.71 3.84 11.95
C ALA A 392 20.72 4.66 13.26
N HIS A 393 19.57 5.13 13.73
CA HIS A 393 19.48 5.92 14.96
C HIS A 393 20.06 5.15 16.18
N PRO A 394 20.86 5.79 17.07
CA PRO A 394 21.51 5.10 18.19
C PRO A 394 20.56 4.32 19.12
N SER A 395 19.32 4.79 19.31
CA SER A 395 18.32 4.09 20.12
C SER A 395 17.87 2.74 19.53
N ARG A 396 18.13 2.51 18.24
CA ARG A 396 17.83 1.25 17.53
C ARG A 396 19.05 0.37 17.34
N HIS A 397 20.18 0.70 17.99
CA HIS A 397 21.35 -0.16 17.96
C HIS A 397 20.99 -1.57 18.47
N GLY A 398 21.38 -2.60 17.70
CA GLY A 398 21.07 -3.99 18.00
C GLY A 398 19.67 -4.46 17.58
N TRP A 399 18.89 -3.64 16.89
CA TRP A 399 17.64 -4.08 16.26
C TRP A 399 17.95 -4.96 15.04
N THR A 400 17.30 -6.13 14.98
CA THR A 400 17.47 -7.13 13.93
C THR A 400 16.12 -7.60 13.40
N ASN A 401 16.12 -8.28 12.26
CA ASN A 401 14.93 -8.95 11.73
C ASN A 401 14.31 -9.97 12.70
N ILE A 402 15.09 -10.52 13.63
CA ILE A 402 14.61 -11.50 14.61
C ILE A 402 13.98 -10.80 15.82
N ASN A 403 14.61 -9.74 16.34
CA ASN A 403 14.26 -9.19 17.64
C ASN A 403 13.38 -7.92 17.60
N VAL A 404 13.19 -7.30 16.42
CA VAL A 404 12.54 -5.98 16.32
C VAL A 404 11.15 -5.92 16.93
N ARG A 405 10.32 -6.96 16.77
CA ARG A 405 8.96 -6.98 17.35
C ARG A 405 8.98 -6.89 18.87
N ALA A 406 9.93 -7.56 19.51
CA ALA A 406 10.10 -7.52 20.97
C ALA A 406 10.60 -6.17 21.49
N LYS A 407 11.14 -5.32 20.60
CA LYS A 407 11.56 -3.95 20.89
C LYS A 407 10.43 -2.93 20.68
N CYS A 408 9.29 -3.35 20.14
CA CYS A 408 8.17 -2.50 19.80
C CYS A 408 7.00 -2.66 20.78
N ARG A 409 6.12 -1.66 20.84
CA ARG A 409 4.82 -1.77 21.50
C ARG A 409 3.86 -2.53 20.59
N SER A 410 3.30 -3.64 21.05
CA SER A 410 2.26 -4.39 20.33
C SER A 410 0.90 -3.69 20.45
N CYS A 411 0.16 -3.60 19.34
CA CYS A 411 -1.22 -3.12 19.27
C CYS A 411 -2.06 -4.06 18.38
N ALA A 412 -3.37 -3.81 18.28
CA ALA A 412 -4.29 -4.66 17.51
C ALA A 412 -3.97 -4.72 16.00
N THR A 413 -3.26 -3.71 15.50
CA THR A 413 -2.97 -3.50 14.07
C THR A 413 -1.49 -3.60 13.74
N GLY A 414 -0.64 -4.00 14.69
CA GLY A 414 0.78 -4.27 14.49
C GLY A 414 1.70 -3.81 15.60
N TYR A 415 2.97 -3.58 15.28
CA TYR A 415 4.03 -3.30 16.24
C TYR A 415 4.56 -1.90 16.02
N TYR A 416 4.57 -1.06 17.04
CA TYR A 416 4.88 0.36 16.90
C TYR A 416 6.20 0.67 17.60
N THR A 417 7.13 1.30 16.90
CA THR A 417 8.39 1.75 17.49
C THR A 417 8.09 2.81 18.55
N VAL A 418 8.72 2.72 19.73
CA VAL A 418 8.70 3.83 20.67
C VAL A 418 9.49 4.97 20.02
N VAL A 419 8.89 6.16 19.91
CA VAL A 419 9.56 7.34 19.34
C VAL A 419 10.91 7.52 20.03
N ALA A 420 11.96 7.58 19.21
CA ALA A 420 13.36 7.59 19.65
C ALA A 420 13.74 8.86 20.39
#